data_AF-A0A454KS85-F1
#
_entry.id   AF-A0A454KS85-F1
#
_cell.length_a   1.000
_cell.length_b   1.000
_cell.length_c   1.000
_cell.angle_alpha   90.00
_cell.angle_beta   90.00
_cell.angle_gamma   90.00
#
_symmetry.space_group_name_H-M   'P 1'
#
loop_
_entity.id
_entity.type
_entity.pdbx_description
1 polymer ?
#
loop_
_entity_poly.entity_id
_entity_poly.type
_entity_poly.pdbx_seq_one_letter_code
_entity_poly.pdbx_strand_id
1 'polypeptide(L)'
;MRHDPASTPTPAMVSTAFGLLPTSTVLAERSAPVGRARGGRALQGVPYVVWWDQELPPSLADICLRRDRPGIAYGDERPQDRCRGVLWARMSGKRGDGKAVFPALHPGRQRAAMWHLLCQVCNGPASRTPEGWLFLFEKPSGPTEDMPDGPGPDWPEGVRTRQPPVCLTCAPIARDHCPHLSGRCVAVRAQAVRRAGVNGALFQPAGFGVAQVESDLALIFGAEGIRWLLGSQLLVTLHSTTRVDLDRELARGRRR
;
A
#
# COMPACT_ATOMS: atom_id res chain seq x y z
N MET A 1 -20.21 -45.61 22.79
CA MET A 1 -18.81 -45.24 22.49
C MET A 1 -18.59 -45.37 20.99
N ARG A 2 -18.76 -44.27 20.26
CA ARG A 2 -18.35 -44.14 18.86
C ARG A 2 -17.63 -42.78 18.78
N HIS A 3 -16.40 -42.81 18.31
CA HIS A 3 -15.55 -41.64 18.10
C HIS A 3 -16.03 -40.89 16.85
N ASP A 4 -16.26 -39.58 16.98
CA ASP A 4 -16.33 -38.65 15.85
C ASP A 4 -14.93 -38.05 15.62
N PRO A 5 -14.40 -38.03 14.38
CA PRO A 5 -13.13 -37.40 14.06
C PRO A 5 -13.28 -35.88 13.91
N ALA A 6 -12.23 -35.19 14.35
CA ALA A 6 -12.09 -33.75 14.36
C ALA A 6 -12.32 -33.10 12.99
N SER A 7 -13.27 -32.17 12.93
CA SER A 7 -13.42 -31.19 11.85
C SER A 7 -12.29 -30.17 11.95
N THR A 8 -11.34 -30.23 11.02
CA THR A 8 -10.39 -29.15 10.72
C THR A 8 -11.15 -27.87 10.33
N PRO A 9 -10.86 -26.71 10.94
CA PRO A 9 -11.42 -25.45 10.46
C PRO A 9 -10.74 -25.02 9.15
N THR A 10 -11.55 -24.98 8.10
CA THR A 10 -11.26 -24.38 6.79
C THR A 10 -10.84 -22.91 6.98
N PRO A 11 -9.75 -22.42 6.37
CA PRO A 11 -9.43 -21.00 6.42
C PRO A 11 -10.49 -20.20 5.64
N ALA A 12 -11.11 -19.25 6.33
CA ALA A 12 -12.03 -18.30 5.73
C ALA A 12 -11.22 -17.33 4.83
N MET A 13 -11.48 -17.40 3.52
CA MET A 13 -11.02 -16.42 2.55
C MET A 13 -11.60 -15.06 2.89
N VAL A 14 -10.75 -14.09 3.25
CA VAL A 14 -11.10 -12.67 3.15
C VAL A 14 -10.56 -12.17 1.82
N SER A 15 -11.47 -12.13 0.85
CA SER A 15 -11.25 -11.56 -0.47
C SER A 15 -11.06 -10.05 -0.35
N THR A 16 -9.88 -9.55 -0.68
CA THR A 16 -9.72 -8.19 -1.19
C THR A 16 -8.85 -8.30 -2.45
N ALA A 17 -9.52 -8.38 -3.59
CA ALA A 17 -8.85 -8.46 -4.88
C ALA A 17 -8.10 -7.15 -5.16
N PHE A 18 -6.78 -7.20 -5.15
CA PHE A 18 -5.92 -6.23 -5.83
C PHE A 18 -4.85 -6.95 -6.63
N GLY A 19 -5.22 -7.27 -7.87
CA GLY A 19 -4.31 -7.79 -8.86
C GLY A 19 -3.35 -6.70 -9.30
N LEU A 20 -2.10 -6.76 -8.83
CA LEU A 20 -1.00 -6.25 -9.62
C LEU A 20 -0.80 -7.26 -10.76
N LEU A 21 -1.17 -6.78 -11.96
CA LEU A 21 -1.27 -7.45 -13.27
C LEU A 21 -2.68 -7.95 -13.61
N PRO A 22 -3.45 -7.23 -14.46
CA PRO A 22 -4.64 -7.82 -15.06
C PRO A 22 -4.22 -8.93 -16.03
N THR A 23 -4.71 -10.15 -15.79
CA THR A 23 -4.88 -11.13 -16.85
C THR A 23 -5.87 -10.55 -17.84
N SER A 24 -5.39 -10.22 -19.04
CA SER A 24 -6.23 -9.85 -20.18
C SER A 24 -7.28 -10.94 -20.39
N THR A 25 -8.56 -10.68 -20.09
CA THR A 25 -9.76 -11.11 -20.82
C THR A 25 -11.02 -10.50 -20.17
N VAL A 26 -11.60 -9.52 -20.87
CA VAL A 26 -13.03 -9.14 -20.98
C VAL A 26 -13.82 -8.89 -19.68
N LEU A 27 -14.21 -7.61 -19.49
CA LEU A 27 -15.58 -7.24 -19.14
C LEU A 27 -15.88 -5.87 -19.77
N ALA A 28 -16.64 -5.91 -20.87
CA ALA A 28 -17.24 -4.74 -21.45
C ALA A 28 -18.51 -4.42 -20.66
N GLU A 29 -18.42 -3.49 -19.71
CA GLU A 29 -19.59 -2.83 -19.15
C GLU A 29 -19.54 -1.33 -19.44
N ARG A 30 -20.67 -0.85 -19.97
CA ARG A 30 -20.87 0.47 -20.55
C ARG A 30 -20.73 1.55 -19.47
N SER A 31 -19.63 2.29 -19.51
CA SER A 31 -19.52 3.59 -18.84
C SER A 31 -19.61 4.71 -19.88
N ALA A 32 -20.51 5.67 -19.63
CA ALA A 32 -20.73 6.85 -20.47
C ALA A 32 -19.44 7.68 -20.67
N PRO A 33 -19.29 8.40 -21.81
CA PRO A 33 -18.03 9.03 -22.15
C PRO A 33 -17.85 10.32 -21.35
N VAL A 34 -16.98 10.31 -20.34
CA VAL A 34 -16.44 11.54 -19.76
C VAL A 34 -15.22 11.93 -20.58
N GLY A 35 -15.33 13.11 -21.21
CA GLY A 35 -14.39 13.63 -22.20
C GLY A 35 -12.95 13.73 -21.74
N ARG A 36 -12.04 13.52 -22.70
CA ARG A 36 -10.60 13.74 -22.60
C ARG A 36 -10.30 15.15 -22.08
N ALA A 37 -9.81 15.27 -20.85
CA ALA A 37 -9.30 16.53 -20.31
C ALA A 37 -7.79 16.65 -20.59
N ARG A 38 -7.37 17.74 -21.23
CA ARG A 38 -5.94 18.10 -21.38
C ARG A 38 -5.35 18.46 -20.00
N GLY A 39 -4.39 17.66 -19.52
CA GLY A 39 -3.20 18.01 -18.72
C GLY A 39 -3.27 18.74 -17.37
N GLY A 40 -4.29 19.55 -17.06
CA GLY A 40 -4.31 20.40 -15.86
C GLY A 40 -5.40 20.08 -14.84
N ARG A 41 -6.62 19.75 -15.29
CA ARG A 41 -7.79 19.48 -14.42
C ARG A 41 -7.78 18.08 -13.78
N ALA A 42 -7.08 17.12 -14.37
CA ALA A 42 -7.10 15.74 -13.91
C ALA A 42 -6.51 15.59 -12.49
N LEU A 43 -5.50 16.38 -12.14
CA LEU A 43 -4.82 16.26 -10.85
C LEU A 43 -5.63 16.81 -9.66
N GLN A 44 -6.66 17.63 -9.91
CA GLN A 44 -7.38 18.31 -8.86
C GLN A 44 -8.24 17.31 -8.06
N GLY A 45 -8.01 17.23 -6.75
CA GLY A 45 -8.74 16.32 -5.86
C GLY A 45 -8.24 14.87 -5.87
N VAL A 46 -7.24 14.52 -6.69
CA VAL A 46 -6.65 13.17 -6.71
C VAL A 46 -5.43 13.14 -5.78
N PRO A 47 -5.40 12.28 -4.74
CA PRO A 47 -4.24 12.13 -3.88
C PRO A 47 -2.95 11.83 -4.67
N TYR A 48 -1.82 12.34 -4.20
CA TYR A 48 -0.52 12.18 -4.84
C TYR A 48 -0.18 10.71 -5.07
N VAL A 49 -0.39 9.85 -4.08
CA VAL A 49 -0.01 8.42 -4.16
C VAL A 49 -0.91 7.57 -5.06
N VAL A 50 -2.08 8.08 -5.45
CA VAL A 50 -3.04 7.32 -6.28
C VAL A 50 -2.45 7.05 -7.66
N TRP A 51 -2.61 5.81 -8.10
CA TRP A 51 -2.23 5.30 -9.42
C TRP A 51 -3.10 5.92 -10.53
N TRP A 52 -2.52 6.15 -11.71
CA TRP A 52 -3.24 6.50 -12.95
C TRP A 52 -3.20 5.36 -13.98
N ASP A 53 -4.30 5.04 -14.68
CA ASP A 53 -4.36 3.84 -15.54
C ASP A 53 -3.37 3.85 -16.74
N GLN A 54 -2.79 5.01 -17.10
CA GLN A 54 -1.68 5.11 -18.05
C GLN A 54 -0.30 5.07 -17.40
N GLU A 55 -0.23 4.91 -16.08
CA GLU A 55 0.99 4.53 -15.37
C GLU A 55 1.09 3.01 -15.41
N LEU A 56 1.92 2.49 -16.31
CA LEU A 56 1.95 1.07 -16.63
C LEU A 56 3.00 0.35 -15.77
N PRO A 57 2.63 -0.78 -15.13
CA PRO A 57 3.57 -1.63 -14.38
C PRO A 57 4.53 -2.35 -15.36
N PRO A 58 5.62 -2.97 -14.86
CA PRO A 58 6.47 -3.80 -15.71
C PRO A 58 5.67 -4.96 -16.29
N SER A 59 6.02 -5.38 -17.49
CA SER A 59 5.56 -6.64 -18.04
C SER A 59 6.22 -7.80 -17.28
N LEU A 60 5.53 -8.95 -17.21
CA LEU A 60 6.16 -10.19 -16.74
C LEU A 60 7.43 -10.53 -17.53
N ALA A 61 7.46 -10.16 -18.83
CA ALA A 61 8.63 -10.36 -19.69
C ALA A 61 9.86 -9.53 -19.27
N ASP A 62 9.66 -8.47 -18.49
CA ASP A 62 10.76 -7.63 -17.99
C ASP A 62 11.47 -8.29 -16.79
N ILE A 63 10.81 -9.26 -16.15
CA ILE A 63 11.28 -9.92 -14.92
C ILE A 63 11.88 -11.27 -15.27
N CYS A 64 13.10 -11.51 -14.79
CA CYS A 64 13.81 -12.75 -15.02
C CYS A 64 14.39 -13.32 -13.72
N LEU A 65 14.89 -14.56 -13.82
CA LEU A 65 15.74 -15.12 -12.77
C LEU A 65 17.06 -14.36 -12.72
N ARG A 66 17.50 -14.07 -11.50
CA ARG A 66 18.85 -13.58 -11.27
C ARG A 66 19.89 -14.60 -11.76
N ARG A 67 20.97 -14.09 -12.33
CA ARG A 67 22.08 -14.90 -12.84
C ARG A 67 23.08 -15.30 -11.75
N ASP A 68 23.24 -14.47 -10.72
CA ASP A 68 24.32 -14.58 -9.73
C ASP A 68 23.92 -15.29 -8.43
N ARG A 69 22.63 -15.31 -8.09
CA ARG A 69 22.08 -15.89 -6.85
C ARG A 69 20.57 -16.10 -7.00
N PRO A 70 19.92 -16.86 -6.11
CA PRO A 70 18.46 -17.00 -6.12
C PRO A 70 17.72 -15.65 -6.06
N GLY A 71 16.56 -15.57 -6.73
CA GLY A 71 15.66 -14.40 -6.72
C GLY A 71 15.35 -13.85 -8.11
N ILE A 72 14.54 -12.79 -8.15
CA ILE A 72 14.14 -12.10 -9.37
C ILE A 72 14.96 -10.84 -9.64
N ALA A 73 15.08 -10.46 -10.91
CA ALA A 73 15.74 -9.26 -11.39
C ALA A 73 15.02 -8.68 -12.62
N TYR A 74 15.32 -7.42 -12.95
CA TYR A 74 15.11 -6.92 -14.31
C TYR A 74 16.27 -7.35 -15.20
N GLY A 75 16.00 -7.61 -16.48
CA GLY A 75 17.08 -7.90 -17.44
C GLY A 75 18.12 -6.79 -17.53
N ASP A 76 17.68 -5.53 -17.37
CA ASP A 76 18.50 -4.31 -17.30
C ASP A 76 18.50 -3.71 -15.87
N GLU A 77 18.51 -4.54 -14.84
CA GLU A 77 18.47 -4.07 -13.44
C GLU A 77 19.53 -3.00 -13.16
N ARG A 78 19.07 -1.88 -12.59
CA ARG A 78 19.88 -0.74 -12.17
C ARG A 78 19.98 -0.74 -10.65
N PRO A 79 21.02 -0.12 -10.07
CA PRO A 79 21.20 -0.07 -8.62
C PRO A 79 19.97 0.47 -7.85
N GLN A 80 19.19 1.37 -8.44
CA GLN A 80 18.03 2.00 -7.80
C GLN A 80 16.79 1.09 -7.75
N ASP A 81 16.73 0.07 -8.61
CA ASP A 81 15.62 -0.89 -8.62
C ASP A 81 15.65 -1.79 -7.38
N ARG A 82 16.78 -1.88 -6.70
CA ARG A 82 16.95 -2.75 -5.53
C ARG A 82 17.20 -1.97 -4.25
N CYS A 83 16.50 -2.35 -3.19
CA CYS A 83 16.78 -1.84 -1.86
C CYS A 83 16.49 -2.92 -0.81
N ARG A 84 17.44 -3.13 0.12
CA ARG A 84 17.35 -4.16 1.18
C ARG A 84 17.00 -5.57 0.64
N GLY A 85 17.58 -5.93 -0.50
CA GLY A 85 17.38 -7.23 -1.15
C GLY A 85 16.13 -7.33 -2.04
N VAL A 86 15.22 -6.36 -1.97
CA VAL A 86 13.93 -6.37 -2.70
C VAL A 86 14.04 -5.69 -4.04
N LEU A 87 13.51 -6.31 -5.10
CA LEU A 87 13.33 -5.67 -6.40
C LEU A 87 12.05 -4.83 -6.36
N TRP A 88 12.13 -3.55 -6.67
CA TRP A 88 11.00 -2.63 -6.63
C TRP A 88 10.35 -2.47 -7.99
N ALA A 89 9.01 -2.51 -8.02
CA ALA A 89 8.24 -2.31 -9.22
C ALA A 89 8.52 -0.94 -9.86
N ARG A 90 8.99 -0.97 -11.11
CA ARG A 90 9.03 0.20 -11.99
C ARG A 90 7.61 0.61 -12.40
N MET A 91 7.46 1.86 -12.77
CA MET A 91 6.25 2.36 -13.41
C MET A 91 6.68 3.23 -14.57
N SER A 92 6.05 3.05 -15.73
CA SER A 92 6.20 3.93 -16.89
C SER A 92 4.96 4.81 -17.02
N GLY A 93 5.03 5.88 -17.80
CA GLY A 93 3.92 6.84 -17.94
C GLY A 93 4.02 8.03 -16.97
N LYS A 94 2.97 8.87 -16.95
CA LYS A 94 2.95 10.12 -16.20
C LYS A 94 1.69 10.22 -15.35
N ARG A 95 1.86 10.75 -14.14
CA ARG A 95 0.74 11.11 -13.27
C ARG A 95 -0.18 12.10 -13.98
N GLY A 96 -1.48 11.83 -13.93
CA GLY A 96 -2.51 12.68 -14.56
C GLY A 96 -2.95 12.21 -15.94
N ASP A 97 -2.23 11.27 -16.56
CA ASP A 97 -2.63 10.68 -17.83
C ASP A 97 -3.64 9.55 -17.58
N GLY A 98 -4.81 9.64 -18.21
CA GLY A 98 -5.88 8.65 -18.07
C GLY A 98 -6.77 8.83 -16.85
N LYS A 99 -7.18 7.74 -16.21
CA LYS A 99 -8.08 7.75 -15.05
C LYS A 99 -7.34 7.41 -13.75
N ALA A 100 -7.67 8.15 -12.69
CA ALA A 100 -7.20 7.83 -11.35
C ALA A 100 -7.85 6.53 -10.85
N VAL A 101 -7.02 5.58 -10.41
CA VAL A 101 -7.42 4.30 -9.82
C VAL A 101 -7.30 4.44 -8.31
N PHE A 102 -8.26 5.10 -7.66
CA PHE A 102 -8.28 5.38 -6.22
C PHE A 102 -7.92 4.19 -5.32
N PRO A 103 -8.35 2.96 -5.64
CA PRO A 103 -8.04 1.83 -4.80
C PRO A 103 -6.53 1.43 -4.87
N ALA A 104 -5.82 1.81 -5.94
CA ALA A 104 -4.44 1.43 -6.20
C ALA A 104 -3.42 2.55 -5.87
N LEU A 105 -2.32 2.16 -5.22
CA LEU A 105 -1.21 3.05 -4.90
C LEU A 105 -0.08 2.88 -5.91
N HIS A 106 0.44 3.98 -6.43
CA HIS A 106 1.60 3.96 -7.32
C HIS A 106 2.87 3.58 -6.53
N PRO A 107 3.59 2.51 -6.91
CA PRO A 107 4.71 1.98 -6.13
C PRO A 107 5.79 2.99 -5.72
N GLY A 108 6.32 3.74 -6.71
CA GLY A 108 7.35 4.74 -6.44
C GLY A 108 6.89 5.87 -5.50
N ARG A 109 5.67 6.39 -5.70
CA ARG A 109 5.11 7.48 -4.88
C ARG A 109 4.73 7.02 -3.49
N GLN A 110 4.15 5.83 -3.34
CA GLN A 110 3.87 5.23 -2.05
C GLN A 110 5.18 5.05 -1.27
N ARG A 111 6.20 4.45 -1.89
CA ARG A 111 7.50 4.22 -1.26
C ARG A 111 8.15 5.53 -0.84
N ALA A 112 8.14 6.56 -1.70
CA ALA A 112 8.67 7.88 -1.38
C ALA A 112 7.92 8.52 -0.20
N ALA A 113 6.59 8.47 -0.21
CA ALA A 113 5.77 9.03 0.86
C ALA A 113 6.03 8.34 2.20
N MET A 114 6.15 7.01 2.22
CA MET A 114 6.50 6.28 3.43
C MET A 114 7.93 6.55 3.90
N TRP A 115 8.89 6.57 2.97
CA TRP A 115 10.31 6.70 3.29
C TRP A 115 10.66 8.08 3.85
N HIS A 116 10.02 9.12 3.32
CA HIS A 116 10.26 10.52 3.70
C HIS A 116 9.16 11.10 4.60
N LEU A 117 8.17 10.29 5.00
CA LEU A 117 7.02 10.69 5.81
C LEU A 117 6.29 11.91 5.22
N LEU A 118 5.99 11.81 3.93
CA LEU A 118 5.23 12.81 3.18
C LEU A 118 3.73 12.51 3.24
N CYS A 119 2.93 13.56 3.13
CA CYS A 119 1.49 13.46 3.01
C CYS A 119 1.12 12.70 1.72
N GLN A 120 0.37 11.62 1.87
CA GLN A 120 -0.11 10.81 0.74
C GLN A 120 -0.98 11.60 -0.27
N VAL A 121 -1.57 12.72 0.15
CA VAL A 121 -2.46 13.53 -0.69
C VAL A 121 -1.69 14.61 -1.47
N CYS A 122 -0.86 15.41 -0.80
CA CYS A 122 -0.24 16.58 -1.44
C CYS A 122 1.26 16.44 -1.72
N ASN A 123 1.92 15.34 -1.31
CA ASN A 123 3.38 15.16 -1.36
C ASN A 123 4.20 16.16 -0.51
N GLY A 124 3.55 17.03 0.25
CA GLY A 124 4.22 17.88 1.24
C GLY A 124 4.57 17.11 2.51
N PRO A 125 5.26 17.74 3.49
CA PRO A 125 5.51 17.10 4.78
C PRO A 125 4.20 16.66 5.45
N ALA A 126 4.18 15.44 6.01
CA ALA A 126 3.07 15.03 6.86
C ALA A 126 3.02 15.88 8.14
N SER A 127 1.85 15.95 8.77
CA SER A 127 1.71 16.69 10.02
C SER A 127 2.55 16.02 11.10
N ARG A 128 3.38 16.81 11.77
CA ARG A 128 4.22 16.36 12.89
C ARG A 128 4.01 17.27 14.10
N THR A 129 3.76 16.65 15.24
CA THR A 129 3.70 17.29 16.57
C THR A 129 4.65 16.54 17.53
N PRO A 130 4.81 16.94 18.80
CA PRO A 130 5.54 16.14 19.79
C PRO A 130 5.01 14.71 19.94
N GLU A 131 3.71 14.49 19.73
CA GLU A 131 3.08 13.16 19.75
C GLU A 131 3.37 12.34 18.47
N GLY A 132 3.94 12.97 17.43
CA GLY A 132 4.47 12.30 16.24
C GLY A 132 3.74 12.61 14.93
N TRP A 133 3.92 11.73 13.94
CA TRP A 133 3.33 11.88 12.61
C TRP A 133 1.87 11.42 12.57
N LEU A 134 1.03 12.13 11.83
CA LEU A 134 -0.39 11.80 11.70
C LEU A 134 -0.63 10.72 10.65
N PHE A 135 -1.25 9.62 11.08
CA PHE A 135 -1.80 8.55 10.24
C PHE A 135 -3.30 8.44 10.45
N LEU A 136 -4.01 7.95 9.44
CA LEU A 136 -5.44 7.66 9.50
C LEU A 136 -5.66 6.17 9.23
N PHE A 137 -6.53 5.55 10.01
CA PHE A 137 -6.85 4.13 9.94
C PHE A 137 -8.35 3.90 9.99
N GLU A 138 -8.80 2.80 9.39
CA GLU A 138 -10.03 2.16 9.84
C GLU A 138 -9.66 1.29 11.05
N LYS A 139 -10.44 1.35 12.14
CA LYS A 139 -10.28 0.37 13.22
C LYS A 139 -10.73 -0.99 12.69
N PRO A 140 -9.88 -2.04 12.71
CA PRO A 140 -10.30 -3.38 12.31
C PRO A 140 -11.53 -3.83 13.12
N SER A 141 -12.48 -4.52 12.48
CA SER A 141 -13.66 -5.06 13.17
C SER A 141 -13.42 -6.44 13.81
N GLY A 142 -12.23 -7.03 13.60
CA GLY A 142 -11.87 -8.36 14.10
C GLY A 142 -10.40 -8.68 13.85
N PRO A 143 -10.01 -9.96 13.98
CA PRO A 143 -8.67 -10.45 13.67
C PRO A 143 -8.16 -10.07 12.29
N THR A 144 -6.86 -9.80 12.19
CA THR A 144 -6.13 -9.62 10.94
C THR A 144 -4.85 -10.46 10.97
N GLU A 145 -4.14 -10.59 9.85
CA GLU A 145 -2.87 -11.32 9.78
C GLU A 145 -1.82 -10.77 10.76
N ASP A 146 -1.73 -9.44 10.88
CA ASP A 146 -0.83 -8.77 11.84
C ASP A 146 -1.39 -8.74 13.27
N MET A 147 -2.64 -9.18 13.48
CA MET A 147 -3.37 -9.07 14.74
C MET A 147 -4.38 -10.21 14.90
N PRO A 148 -3.93 -11.45 15.15
CA PRO A 148 -4.77 -12.65 15.13
C PRO A 148 -5.87 -12.65 16.20
N ASP A 149 -5.70 -11.89 17.29
CA ASP A 149 -6.70 -11.76 18.36
C ASP A 149 -7.64 -10.55 18.15
N GLY A 150 -7.46 -9.79 17.05
CA GLY A 150 -8.17 -8.54 16.80
C GLY A 150 -7.67 -7.35 17.64
N PRO A 151 -8.24 -6.15 17.46
CA PRO A 151 -7.74 -4.93 18.12
C PRO A 151 -8.02 -4.93 19.62
N GLY A 152 -6.96 -5.22 20.38
CA GLY A 152 -6.94 -5.09 21.83
C GLY A 152 -6.91 -3.64 22.33
N PRO A 153 -6.85 -3.43 23.66
CA PRO A 153 -6.87 -2.10 24.29
C PRO A 153 -5.74 -1.17 23.83
N ASP A 154 -4.55 -1.74 23.54
CA ASP A 154 -3.34 -1.00 23.19
C ASP A 154 -3.25 -0.66 21.70
N TRP A 155 -4.22 -1.06 20.89
CA TRP A 155 -4.27 -0.68 19.47
C TRP A 155 -4.28 0.85 19.35
N PRO A 156 -3.43 1.46 18.49
CA PRO A 156 -2.69 0.88 17.36
C PRO A 156 -1.19 0.64 17.60
N GLU A 157 -0.74 0.43 18.84
CA GLU A 157 0.68 0.19 19.13
C GLU A 157 1.20 -1.04 18.38
N GLY A 158 2.36 -0.90 17.71
CA GLY A 158 2.96 -1.99 16.94
C GLY A 158 2.23 -2.33 15.63
N VAL A 159 1.21 -1.56 15.23
CA VAL A 159 0.49 -1.82 13.98
C VAL A 159 1.42 -1.71 12.77
N ARG A 160 1.30 -2.64 11.84
CA ARG A 160 1.95 -2.55 10.53
C ARG A 160 1.02 -1.89 9.52
N THR A 161 1.56 -1.01 8.70
CA THR A 161 0.76 -0.33 7.67
C THR A 161 1.54 -0.02 6.41
N ARG A 162 0.80 -0.06 5.30
CA ARG A 162 1.22 0.38 3.96
C ARG A 162 0.66 1.77 3.62
N GLN A 163 -0.18 2.33 4.49
CA GLN A 163 -0.83 3.63 4.28
C GLN A 163 0.12 4.76 4.72
N PRO A 164 0.48 5.70 3.82
CA PRO A 164 1.35 6.80 4.20
C PRO A 164 0.65 7.84 5.07
N PRO A 165 1.44 8.64 5.82
CA PRO A 165 0.89 9.64 6.72
C PRO A 165 0.20 10.78 5.95
N VAL A 166 -0.49 11.65 6.67
CA VAL A 166 -1.22 12.81 6.12
C VAL A 166 -0.81 14.12 6.78
N CYS A 167 -0.93 15.24 6.08
CA CYS A 167 -0.90 16.56 6.70
C CYS A 167 -2.31 16.94 7.20
N LEU A 168 -2.39 17.90 8.13
CA LEU A 168 -3.69 18.31 8.70
C LEU A 168 -4.62 18.88 7.63
N THR A 169 -4.11 19.68 6.69
CA THR A 169 -4.91 20.27 5.60
C THR A 169 -5.54 19.21 4.71
N CYS A 170 -4.85 18.08 4.49
CA CYS A 170 -5.32 17.01 3.63
C CYS A 170 -6.00 15.86 4.37
N ALA A 171 -6.02 15.86 5.70
CA ALA A 171 -6.67 14.80 6.48
C ALA A 171 -8.18 14.68 6.17
N PRO A 172 -8.96 15.77 5.99
CA PRO A 172 -10.35 15.67 5.56
C PRO A 172 -10.47 15.02 4.17
N ILE A 173 -9.61 15.42 3.23
CA ILE A 173 -9.59 14.85 1.87
C ILE A 173 -9.33 13.34 1.94
N ALA A 174 -8.34 12.90 2.72
CA ALA A 174 -8.02 11.49 2.87
C ALA A 174 -9.17 10.69 3.51
N ARG A 175 -9.83 11.25 4.53
CA ARG A 175 -11.01 10.66 5.18
C ARG A 175 -12.18 10.53 4.21
N ASP A 176 -12.47 11.58 3.44
CA ASP A 176 -13.68 11.68 2.63
C ASP A 176 -13.54 10.90 1.30
N HIS A 177 -12.32 10.79 0.76
CA HIS A 177 -12.05 9.99 -0.45
C HIS A 177 -11.82 8.49 -0.19
N CYS A 178 -11.70 8.07 1.07
CA CYS A 178 -11.48 6.67 1.41
C CYS A 178 -12.77 6.06 1.99
N PRO A 179 -13.48 5.20 1.23
CA PRO A 179 -14.69 4.54 1.72
C PRO A 179 -14.49 3.80 3.05
N HIS A 180 -13.31 3.21 3.25
CA HIS A 180 -12.92 2.50 4.48
C HIS A 180 -12.81 3.41 5.71
N LEU A 181 -12.54 4.71 5.52
CA LEU A 181 -12.45 5.66 6.62
C LEU A 181 -13.81 6.31 6.95
N SER A 182 -14.81 6.16 6.07
CA SER A 182 -16.12 6.79 6.25
C SER A 182 -16.82 6.26 7.51
N GLY A 183 -17.05 7.13 8.49
CA GLY A 183 -17.69 6.80 9.77
C GLY A 183 -16.84 5.96 10.74
N ARG A 184 -15.60 5.57 10.36
CA ARG A 184 -14.73 4.68 11.16
C ARG A 184 -13.27 5.14 11.24
N CYS A 185 -12.99 6.35 10.76
CA CYS A 185 -11.66 6.93 10.76
C CYS A 185 -11.13 7.12 12.19
N VAL A 186 -10.01 6.47 12.49
CA VAL A 186 -9.21 6.70 13.68
C VAL A 186 -7.95 7.47 13.28
N ALA A 187 -7.77 8.65 13.86
CA ALA A 187 -6.54 9.41 13.73
C ALA A 187 -5.53 8.99 14.80
N VAL A 188 -4.28 8.82 14.38
CA VAL A 188 -3.19 8.29 15.20
C VAL A 188 -1.96 9.14 15.00
N ARG A 189 -1.35 9.55 16.10
CA ARG A 189 0.01 10.12 16.14
C ARG A 189 0.98 9.00 16.48
N ALA A 190 2.07 8.86 15.73
CA ALA A 190 3.12 7.88 16.01
C ALA A 190 4.48 8.58 16.13
N GLN A 191 5.15 8.48 17.28
CA GLN A 191 6.46 9.11 17.47
C GLN A 191 7.58 8.36 16.78
N ALA A 192 7.42 7.05 16.55
CA ALA A 192 8.40 6.23 15.86
C ALA A 192 7.76 5.44 14.72
N VAL A 193 8.30 5.62 13.51
CA VAL A 193 7.91 4.89 12.30
C VAL A 193 9.08 4.05 11.83
N ARG A 194 8.96 2.72 11.92
CA ARG A 194 10.06 1.79 11.62
C ARG A 194 9.78 1.02 10.34
N ARG A 195 10.72 1.05 9.40
CA ARG A 195 10.63 0.31 8.13
C ARG A 195 10.69 -1.20 8.41
N ALA A 196 9.55 -1.86 8.28
CA ALA A 196 9.36 -3.25 8.70
C ALA A 196 9.58 -4.23 7.55
N GLY A 197 9.09 -3.90 6.36
CA GLY A 197 9.08 -4.83 5.24
C GLY A 197 8.57 -4.22 3.95
N VAL A 198 8.14 -5.09 3.05
CA VAL A 198 7.60 -4.74 1.76
C VAL A 198 6.39 -5.62 1.47
N ASN A 199 5.41 -5.05 0.82
CA ASN A 199 4.30 -5.77 0.22
C ASN A 199 4.43 -5.73 -1.31
N GLY A 200 4.04 -6.81 -1.98
CA GLY A 200 4.12 -6.91 -3.43
C GLY A 200 3.78 -8.29 -3.98
N ALA A 201 4.15 -8.50 -5.24
CA ALA A 201 3.88 -9.75 -5.94
C ALA A 201 5.01 -10.76 -5.72
N LEU A 202 4.67 -11.99 -5.32
CA LEU A 202 5.63 -13.08 -5.15
C LEU A 202 5.81 -13.84 -6.47
N PHE A 203 7.06 -14.10 -6.81
CA PHE A 203 7.45 -14.87 -7.98
C PHE A 203 8.15 -16.16 -7.60
N GLN A 204 8.08 -17.15 -8.50
CA GLN A 204 8.81 -18.41 -8.37
C GLN A 204 9.43 -18.79 -9.72
N PRO A 205 10.52 -19.59 -9.74
CA PRO A 205 11.03 -20.16 -10.98
C PRO A 205 9.96 -20.96 -11.72
N ALA A 206 9.85 -20.75 -13.03
CA ALA A 206 8.93 -21.49 -13.90
C ALA A 206 9.60 -21.72 -15.25
N GLY A 207 10.05 -22.96 -15.51
CA GLY A 207 10.84 -23.28 -16.69
C GLY A 207 12.11 -22.42 -16.78
N PHE A 208 12.27 -21.72 -17.91
CA PHE A 208 13.39 -20.78 -18.12
C PHE A 208 13.13 -19.36 -17.61
N GLY A 209 11.98 -19.11 -16.97
CA GLY A 209 11.58 -17.79 -16.50
C GLY A 209 11.03 -17.82 -15.09
N VAL A 210 10.08 -16.92 -14.83
CA VAL A 210 9.39 -16.79 -13.55
C VAL A 210 7.88 -16.76 -13.76
N ALA A 211 7.15 -17.26 -12.78
CA ALA A 211 5.71 -17.09 -12.69
C ALA A 211 5.38 -16.31 -11.42
N GLN A 212 4.44 -15.38 -11.52
CA GLN A 212 3.82 -14.78 -10.35
C GLN A 212 2.88 -15.81 -9.73
N VAL A 213 2.99 -16.02 -8.42
CA VAL A 213 2.16 -16.95 -7.66
C VAL A 213 1.25 -16.26 -6.65
N GLU A 214 1.55 -15.01 -6.30
CA GLU A 214 0.76 -14.20 -5.37
C GLU A 214 0.92 -12.70 -5.72
N SER A 215 -0.11 -11.87 -5.53
CA SER A 215 -0.08 -10.44 -5.88
C SER A 215 0.02 -9.48 -4.70
N ASP A 216 -0.33 -9.89 -3.48
CA ASP A 216 -0.43 -9.02 -2.29
C ASP A 216 0.22 -9.66 -1.05
N LEU A 217 1.46 -10.14 -1.18
CA LEU A 217 2.19 -10.75 -0.08
C LEU A 217 3.01 -9.71 0.68
N ALA A 218 2.86 -9.64 2.00
CA ALA A 218 3.69 -8.83 2.88
C ALA A 218 4.84 -9.66 3.49
N LEU A 219 6.09 -9.21 3.31
CA LEU A 219 7.27 -9.82 3.91
C LEU A 219 8.09 -8.79 4.68
N ILE A 220 8.56 -9.18 5.87
CA ILE A 220 9.50 -8.37 6.65
C ILE A 220 10.90 -8.38 6.00
N PHE A 221 11.65 -7.29 6.18
CA PHE A 221 13.03 -7.24 5.71
C PHE A 221 13.89 -8.33 6.37
N GLY A 222 14.68 -9.03 5.57
CA GLY A 222 15.51 -10.16 6.01
C GLY A 222 14.85 -11.53 5.87
N ALA A 223 13.54 -11.58 5.59
CA ALA A 223 12.87 -12.84 5.25
C ALA A 223 13.50 -13.46 4.00
N GLU A 224 13.68 -14.79 4.03
CA GLU A 224 14.34 -15.51 2.96
C GLU A 224 13.66 -15.29 1.59
N GLY A 225 12.32 -15.29 1.58
CA GLY A 225 11.50 -15.11 0.39
C GLY A 225 11.56 -13.72 -0.24
N ILE A 226 12.12 -12.71 0.43
CA ILE A 226 12.05 -11.32 -0.03
C ILE A 226 12.78 -11.07 -1.36
N ARG A 227 13.75 -11.93 -1.70
CA ARG A 227 14.48 -11.92 -2.98
C ARG A 227 13.61 -12.27 -4.19
N TRP A 228 12.46 -12.89 -3.95
CA TRP A 228 11.47 -13.29 -4.94
C TRP A 228 10.28 -12.33 -5.03
N LEU A 229 10.27 -11.29 -4.20
CA LEU A 229 9.18 -10.33 -4.14
C LEU A 229 9.46 -9.14 -5.07
N LEU A 230 8.51 -8.84 -5.95
CA LEU A 230 8.44 -7.57 -6.65
C LEU A 230 7.68 -6.57 -5.76
N GLY A 231 8.44 -5.75 -5.04
CA GLY A 231 7.92 -4.81 -4.07
C GLY A 231 7.14 -3.67 -4.72
N SER A 232 5.91 -3.47 -4.27
CA SER A 232 5.05 -2.37 -4.70
C SER A 232 4.81 -1.36 -3.57
N GLN A 233 4.85 -1.79 -2.31
CA GLN A 233 4.51 -0.92 -1.18
C GLN A 233 5.46 -1.13 -0.01
N LEU A 234 5.98 -0.04 0.57
CA LEU A 234 6.78 -0.09 1.79
C LEU A 234 5.86 -0.31 3.00
N LEU A 235 6.20 -1.29 3.83
CA LEU A 235 5.53 -1.58 5.10
C LEU A 235 6.32 -0.94 6.24
N VAL A 236 5.63 -0.25 7.14
CA VAL A 236 6.20 0.27 8.39
C VAL A 236 5.43 -0.23 9.59
N THR A 237 6.11 -0.31 10.72
CA THR A 237 5.51 -0.49 12.04
C THR A 237 5.45 0.86 12.75
N LEU A 238 4.31 1.18 13.36
CA LEU A 238 4.13 2.37 14.18
C LEU A 238 4.36 2.04 15.66
N HIS A 239 5.08 2.91 16.35
CA HIS A 239 5.39 2.79 17.76
C HIS A 239 5.21 4.10 18.50
N SER A 240 5.00 3.98 19.82
CA SER A 240 4.68 5.10 20.71
C SER A 240 3.50 5.88 20.15
N THR A 241 2.42 5.14 19.94
CA THR A 241 1.23 5.62 19.27
C THR A 241 0.25 6.28 20.23
N THR A 242 -0.49 7.26 19.75
CA THR A 242 -1.53 7.95 20.51
C THR A 242 -2.71 8.19 19.59
N ARG A 243 -3.89 7.69 20.00
CA ARG A 243 -5.15 8.01 19.31
C ARG A 243 -5.52 9.45 19.61
N VAL A 244 -5.84 10.21 18.56
CA VAL A 244 -6.23 11.62 18.66
C VAL A 244 -7.60 11.85 18.04
N ASP A 245 -8.28 12.89 18.53
CA ASP A 245 -9.50 13.40 17.91
C ASP A 245 -9.11 14.29 16.71
N LEU A 246 -9.44 13.81 15.51
CA LEU A 246 -9.10 14.49 14.27
C LEU A 246 -9.77 15.86 14.15
N ASP A 247 -11.03 15.99 14.54
CA ASP A 247 -11.76 17.25 14.39
C ASP A 247 -11.22 18.30 15.37
N ARG A 248 -10.79 17.87 16.57
CA ARG A 248 -10.08 18.73 17.52
C ARG A 248 -8.71 19.18 17.00
N GLU A 249 -7.96 18.30 16.35
CA GLU A 249 -6.68 18.62 15.70
C GLU A 249 -6.88 19.65 14.57
N LEU A 250 -7.88 19.44 13.72
CA LEU A 250 -8.25 20.36 12.64
C LEU A 250 -8.65 21.74 13.17
N ALA A 251 -9.45 21.79 14.24
CA ALA A 251 -9.87 23.04 14.86
C ALA A 251 -8.72 23.82 15.52
N ARG A 252 -7.65 23.14 15.96
CA ARG A 252 -6.42 23.77 16.47
C ARG A 252 -5.54 24.28 15.33
N GLY A 253 -5.42 23.51 14.25
CA GLY A 253 -4.61 23.86 13.08
C GLY A 253 -5.10 25.13 12.37
N ARG A 254 -6.42 25.40 12.38
CA ARG A 254 -7.01 26.62 11.81
C ARG A 254 -6.73 27.90 12.61
N ARG A 255 -6.25 27.80 13.86
CA ARG A 255 -5.99 28.94 14.74
C ARG A 255 -4.52 29.38 14.74
N ARG A 256 -3.67 28.67 14.00
CA ARG A 256 -2.25 28.99 13.80
C ARG A 256 -2.07 29.53 12.40
#